data_AF-A0A838NGV9-F1
#
_entry.id   AF-A0A838NGV9-F1
#
_cell.length_a   1.000
_cell.length_b   1.000
_cell.length_c   1.000
_cell.angle_alpha   90.00
_cell.angle_beta   90.00
_cell.angle_gamma   90.00
#
_symmetry.space_group_name_H-M   'P 1'
#
loop_
_entity.id
_entity.type
_entity.pdbx_description
1 polymer ?
#
loop_
_entity_poly.entity_id
_entity_poly.type
_entity_poly.pdbx_seq_one_letter_code
_entity_poly.pdbx_strand_id
1 'polypeptide(L)' 'MDRVQVAHQPNRVVGWVSRTRDFLVGVREEMKKVTWPTRDELVKATRMIVVLSIVLGVVIGLMDWLLQLIFVEGIARLAR' A
#
# COMPACT_ATOMS: atom_id res chain seq x y z
N MET A 1 65.73 7.72 10.91
CA MET A 1 65.18 6.95 9.78
C MET A 1 63.89 6.33 10.27
N ASP A 2 62.80 6.91 9.80
CA ASP A 2 61.58 7.13 10.57
C ASP A 2 60.68 5.90 10.61
N ARG A 3 60.26 5.52 11.82
CA ARG A 3 59.18 4.53 12.00
C ARG A 3 57.88 5.21 11.66
N VAL A 4 57.55 5.24 10.37
CA VAL A 4 56.26 5.64 9.87
C VAL A 4 55.21 4.71 10.49
N GLN A 5 54.44 5.24 11.45
CA GLN A 5 53.23 4.61 11.94
C GLN A 5 52.21 4.63 10.79
N VAL A 6 52.03 3.49 10.14
CA VAL A 6 50.96 3.28 9.16
C VAL A 6 49.62 3.29 9.88
N ALA A 7 48.96 4.46 9.89
CA ALA A 7 47.58 4.59 10.30
C ALA A 7 46.72 3.67 9.42
N HIS A 8 46.07 2.69 10.04
CA HIS A 8 45.10 1.83 9.40
C HIS A 8 43.94 2.71 8.91
N GLN A 9 43.95 3.06 7.63
CA GLN A 9 42.86 3.77 6.96
C GLN A 9 41.58 2.96 7.16
N PRO A 10 40.58 3.45 7.92
CA PRO A 10 39.33 2.73 8.05
C PRO A 10 38.71 2.64 6.66
N ASN A 11 38.58 1.42 6.16
CA ASN A 11 37.96 1.13 4.88
C ASN A 11 36.56 1.77 4.86
N ARG A 12 36.39 2.87 4.08
CA ARG A 12 35.14 3.66 4.01
C ARG A 12 33.92 2.80 3.68
N VAL A 13 34.16 1.68 3.00
CA VAL A 13 33.14 0.70 2.63
C VAL A 13 32.62 -0.05 3.86
N VAL A 14 33.48 -0.39 4.82
CA VAL A 14 33.08 -1.02 6.10
C VAL A 14 32.21 -0.08 6.92
N GLY A 15 32.54 1.22 6.94
CA GLY A 15 31.75 2.23 7.64
C GLY A 15 30.38 2.52 7.02
N TRP A 16 30.21 2.33 5.71
CA TRP A 16 28.91 2.48 5.04
C TRP A 16 28.02 1.25 5.23
N VAL A 17 28.62 0.04 5.22
CA VAL A 17 27.90 -1.21 5.50
C VAL A 17 27.43 -1.27 6.95
N SER A 18 28.25 -0.86 7.93
CA SER A 18 27.85 -0.83 9.34
C SER A 18 26.71 0.17 9.58
N ARG A 19 26.76 1.36 8.98
CA ARG A 19 25.71 2.37 9.09
C ARG A 19 24.37 1.90 8.54
N THR A 20 24.36 1.22 7.40
CA THR A 20 23.12 0.67 6.82
C THR A 20 22.54 -0.45 7.67
N ARG A 21 23.40 -1.29 8.27
CA ARG A 21 22.97 -2.32 9.23
C ARG A 21 22.31 -1.69 10.45
N ASP A 22 22.94 -0.68 11.04
CA ASP A 22 22.43 0.00 12.23
C ASP A 22 21.09 0.71 11.94
N PHE A 23 20.94 1.28 10.74
CA PHE A 23 19.68 1.85 10.26
C PHE A 23 18.56 0.79 10.14
N LEU A 24 18.83 -0.36 9.52
CA LEU A 24 17.85 -1.44 9.40
C LEU A 24 17.44 -2.01 10.76
N VAL A 25 18.37 -2.10 11.70
CA VAL A 25 18.07 -2.49 13.10
C VAL A 25 17.17 -1.45 13.76
N GLY A 26 17.46 -0.16 13.60
CA GLY A 26 16.61 0.93 14.09
C GLY A 26 15.19 0.90 13.52
N VAL A 27 15.05 0.69 12.19
CA VAL A 27 13.75 0.53 11.52
C VAL A 27 12.99 -0.67 12.07
N ARG A 28 13.67 -1.81 12.29
CA ARG A 28 13.03 -3.00 12.87
C ARG A 28 12.50 -2.73 14.28
N GLU A 29 13.23 -2.01 15.11
CA GLU A 29 12.76 -1.65 16.46
C GLU A 29 11.56 -0.70 16.41
N GLU A 30 11.54 0.26 15.48
CA GLU A 30 10.41 1.18 15.33
C GLU A 30 9.16 0.47 14.77
N MET A 31 9.35 -0.47 13.84
CA MET A 31 8.27 -1.30 13.29
C MET A 31 7.58 -2.16 14.36
N LYS A 32 8.26 -2.49 15.47
CA LYS A 32 7.63 -3.18 16.60
C LYS A 32 6.70 -2.29 17.42
N LYS A 33 6.84 -0.97 17.33
CA LYS A 33 5.92 0.00 17.98
C LYS A 33 4.63 0.21 17.17
N VAL A 34 4.61 -0.21 15.91
CA VAL A 34 3.41 -0.16 15.07
C VAL A 34 2.42 -1.19 15.59
N THR A 35 1.29 -0.71 16.09
CA THR A 35 0.15 -1.54 16.48
C THR A 35 -0.55 -2.09 15.24
N TRP A 36 -0.12 -3.27 14.82
CA TRP A 36 -0.84 -4.02 13.79
C TRP A 36 -2.16 -4.54 14.34
N PRO A 37 -3.26 -4.40 13.60
CA PRO A 37 -4.55 -4.94 14.00
C PRO A 37 -4.45 -6.45 14.15
N THR A 38 -5.23 -7.01 15.09
CA THR A 38 -5.34 -8.45 15.24
C THR A 38 -5.93 -9.08 13.96
N ARG A 39 -5.68 -10.38 13.75
CA ARG A 39 -6.20 -11.12 12.59
C ARG A 39 -7.72 -10.94 12.44
N ASP A 40 -8.44 -10.96 13.56
CA ASP A 40 -9.90 -10.85 13.57
C ASP A 40 -10.39 -9.44 13.21
N GLU A 41 -9.73 -8.40 13.71
CA GLU A 41 -10.03 -7.01 13.35
C GLU A 41 -9.78 -6.75 11.86
N LEU A 42 -8.69 -7.30 11.32
CA LEU A 42 -8.37 -7.19 9.90
C LEU A 42 -9.45 -7.85 9.05
N VAL A 43 -9.86 -9.08 9.39
CA VAL A 43 -10.93 -9.80 8.68
C VAL A 43 -12.26 -9.05 8.78
N LYS A 44 -12.59 -8.50 9.94
CA LYS A 44 -13.81 -7.71 10.13
C LYS A 44 -13.82 -6.46 9.27
N ALA A 45 -12.70 -5.72 9.24
CA ALA A 45 -12.56 -4.52 8.41
C ALA A 45 -12.68 -4.86 6.92
N THR A 46 -11.99 -5.89 6.44
CA THR A 46 -12.09 -6.33 5.04
C THR A 46 -13.50 -6.81 4.69
N ARG A 47 -14.16 -7.57 5.57
CA ARG A 47 -15.54 -8.04 5.34
C ARG A 47 -16.51 -6.87 5.18
N MET A 48 -16.39 -5.82 5.99
CA MET A 48 -17.20 -4.62 5.87
C MET A 48 -16.99 -3.94 4.52
N ILE A 49 -15.73 -3.81 4.07
CA ILE A 49 -15.41 -3.23 2.76
C ILE A 49 -16.00 -4.07 1.62
N VAL A 50 -15.90 -5.40 1.67
CA VAL A 50 -16.48 -6.29 0.65
C VAL A 50 -17.99 -6.06 0.51
N VAL A 51 -18.71 -5.99 1.64
CA VAL A 51 -20.15 -5.72 1.63
C VAL A 51 -20.44 -4.34 1.02
N LEU A 52 -19.69 -3.31 1.41
CA LEU A 52 -19.83 -1.97 0.85
C LEU A 52 -19.58 -1.94 -0.66
N SER A 53 -18.53 -2.62 -1.14
CA SER A 53 -18.20 -2.70 -2.56
C SER A 53 -19.29 -3.41 -3.36
N ILE A 54 -19.92 -4.46 -2.82
CA ILE A 54 -21.06 -5.14 -3.47
C ILE A 54 -22.25 -4.18 -3.58
N VAL A 55 -22.59 -3.47 -2.51
CA VAL A 55 -23.71 -2.51 -2.53
C VAL A 55 -23.46 -1.40 -3.55
N LEU A 56 -22.26 -0.82 -3.57
CA LEU A 56 -21.87 0.18 -4.56
C LEU A 56 -21.94 -0.38 -5.99
N GLY A 57 -21.45 -1.60 -6.21
CA GLY A 57 -21.52 -2.27 -7.50
C GLY A 57 -22.95 -2.48 -7.99
N VAL A 58 -23.88 -2.85 -7.09
CA VAL A 58 -25.31 -2.97 -7.42
C VAL A 58 -25.91 -1.62 -7.77
N VAL A 59 -25.64 -0.58 -6.98
CA VAL A 59 -26.18 0.77 -7.23
C VAL A 59 -25.70 1.29 -8.59
N ILE A 60 -24.40 1.17 -8.87
CA ILE A 60 -23.81 1.56 -10.15
C ILE A 60 -24.46 0.73 -11.27
N GLY A 61 -24.46 -0.60 -11.17
CA GLY A 61 -25.04 -1.47 -12.20
C GLY A 61 -26.52 -1.20 -12.49
N LEU A 62 -27.33 -0.88 -11.47
CA LEU A 62 -28.72 -0.48 -11.66
C LEU A 62 -28.83 0.87 -12.38
N MET A 63 -27.96 1.82 -12.04
CA MET A 63 -27.90 3.12 -12.69
C MET A 63 -27.49 2.99 -14.16
N ASP A 64 -26.46 2.19 -14.47
CA ASP A 64 -26.04 1.89 -15.84
C ASP A 64 -27.17 1.24 -16.66
N TRP A 65 -27.90 0.30 -16.06
CA TRP A 65 -29.04 -0.35 -16.74
C TRP A 65 -30.19 0.63 -17.00
N LEU A 66 -30.50 1.49 -16.02
CA LEU A 66 -31.52 2.53 -16.18
C LEU A 66 -31.14 3.53 -17.27
N LEU A 67 -29.89 3.97 -17.29
CA LEU A 67 -29.37 4.86 -18.32
C LEU A 67 -29.42 4.19 -19.69
N GLN A 68 -29.03 2.92 -19.80
CA GLN A 68 -29.11 2.18 -21.06
C GLN A 68 -30.55 2.11 -21.58
N LEU A 69 -31.52 1.84 -20.71
CA LEU A 69 -32.93 1.80 -21.09
C LEU A 69 -33.43 3.18 -21.57
N ILE A 70 -33.14 4.25 -20.83
CA ILE A 70 -33.61 5.61 -21.15
C ILE A 70 -32.91 6.16 -22.41
N PHE A 71 -31.57 6.06 -22.49
CA PHE A 71 -30.81 6.62 -23.60
C PHE A 71 -30.86 5.74 -24.85
N VAL A 72 -30.70 4.42 -24.75
CA VAL A 72 -30.66 3.59 -25.97
C VAL A 72 -32.07 3.41 -26.51
N GLU A 73 -33.05 3.00 -25.69
CA GLU A 73 -34.40 2.76 -26.21
C GLU A 73 -35.20 4.04 -26.39
N GLY A 74 -35.05 5.02 -25.51
CA GLY A 74 -35.77 6.29 -25.61
C GLY A 74 -35.33 7.11 -26.82
N ILE A 75 -34.01 7.22 -27.06
CA ILE A 75 -33.48 8.02 -28.18
C ILE A 75 -33.62 7.25 -29.50
N ALA A 76 -33.43 5.92 -29.51
CA ALA A 76 -33.60 5.12 -30.73
C ALA A 76 -35.08 4.98 -31.19
N ARG A 77 -36.05 5.31 -30.33
CA ARG A 77 -37.46 5.43 -30.70
C ARG A 77 -37.83 6.83 -31.20
N LEU A 78 -37.06 7.87 -30.83
CA LEU A 78 -37.24 9.26 -31.30
C LEU A 78 -36.47 9.55 -32.59
N ALA A 79 -35.37 8.82 -32.84
CA ALA A 79 -34.53 8.98 -34.03
C ALA A 79 -34.93 8.07 -35.22
N ARG A 80 -35.94 7.21 -35.03
CA ARG A 80 -36.65 6.49 -36.09
C ARG A 80 -37.96 7.19 -36.40
#